data_AF-A0A448YMD2-F1
#
_entry.id   AF-A0A448YMD2-F1
#
_cell.length_a   1.000
_cell.length_b   1.000
_cell.length_c   1.000
_cell.angle_alpha   90.00
_cell.angle_beta   90.00
_cell.angle_gamma   90.00
#
_symmetry.space_group_name_H-M   'P 1'
#
loop_
_entity.id
_entity.type
_entity.pdbx_description
1 polymer ?
#
loop_
_entity_poly.entity_id
_entity_poly.type
_entity_poly.pdbx_seq_one_letter_code
_entity_poly.pdbx_strand_id
1 'polypeptide(L)'
;MLPQKRSDPSQSTKESMLSQGHVIGSTSAEEEEESPQGPRYVRYGGLRKVVDYSLDTTLKQFTLEKLKECYPMIDASVLEFVRRQIVDLWRSTAESEFDKIYDDRQLEKSLNELDEIVYEAERRKEKDKDDVLHLEQLKPEQIVQSRLVDLKKESISRLDGKLDELREDYDALMKQLEGLSGQATKNVGDVETIFKELDLLNEDKDKISDEKFESLIEYVADEVD
;
A
#
# COMPACT_ATOMS: atom_id res chain seq x y z
N MET A 1 -3.22 20.79 99.17
CA MET A 1 -1.77 20.93 98.92
C MET A 1 -1.54 20.91 97.41
N LEU A 2 -1.28 22.08 96.82
CA LEU A 2 -0.42 22.24 95.63
C LEU A 2 1.05 22.06 96.10
N PRO A 3 2.07 21.72 95.27
CA PRO A 3 2.45 22.48 94.06
C PRO A 3 3.04 21.63 92.87
N GLN A 4 2.85 22.06 91.61
CA GLN A 4 3.84 22.68 90.68
C GLN A 4 4.89 21.75 90.01
N LYS A 5 5.45 21.95 88.80
CA LYS A 5 5.25 22.76 87.56
C LYS A 5 6.56 22.57 86.73
N ARG A 6 6.52 22.85 85.41
CA ARG A 6 7.62 23.16 84.44
C ARG A 6 8.16 21.95 83.63
N SER A 7 8.19 21.89 82.30
CA SER A 7 8.32 22.84 81.15
C SER A 7 9.75 23.34 80.88
N ASP A 8 10.37 22.71 79.84
CA ASP A 8 11.42 23.07 78.84
C ASP A 8 12.60 23.99 79.22
N PRO A 9 13.82 23.79 78.61
CA PRO A 9 14.12 24.44 77.31
C PRO A 9 15.21 23.80 76.39
N SER A 10 15.04 24.03 75.08
CA SER A 10 16.01 24.55 74.07
C SER A 10 17.29 23.83 73.58
N GLN A 11 17.59 24.13 72.31
CA GLN A 11 18.86 24.15 71.52
C GLN A 11 19.05 22.96 70.56
N SER A 12 18.94 23.10 69.22
CA SER A 12 19.72 23.89 68.24
C SER A 12 21.13 23.34 67.96
N THR A 13 21.26 22.52 66.92
CA THR A 13 22.47 22.51 66.08
C THR A 13 22.13 22.07 64.66
N LYS A 14 22.28 23.01 63.71
CA LYS A 14 22.41 22.73 62.28
C LYS A 14 23.87 22.37 62.03
N GLU A 15 24.13 21.24 61.40
CA GLU A 15 25.35 21.04 60.62
C GLU A 15 25.05 20.16 59.40
N SER A 16 25.41 20.73 58.26
CA SER A 16 25.35 20.20 56.91
C SER A 16 26.61 19.40 56.66
N MET A 17 26.53 18.17 56.11
CA MET A 17 27.47 17.61 55.13
C MET A 17 26.97 16.26 54.57
N LEU A 18 27.08 16.12 53.24
CA LEU A 18 27.29 14.90 52.46
C LEU A 18 26.32 13.71 52.60
N SER A 19 25.56 13.43 51.53
CA SER A 19 25.68 12.12 50.86
C SER A 19 25.01 12.13 49.48
N GLN A 20 25.77 11.68 48.49
CA GLN A 20 25.35 11.43 47.12
C GLN A 20 24.35 10.25 47.08
N GLY A 21 23.18 10.48 46.49
CA GLY A 21 22.20 9.44 46.16
C GLY A 21 22.10 9.30 44.65
N HIS A 22 22.89 8.39 44.09
CA HIS A 22 22.75 7.86 42.74
C HIS A 22 21.49 6.99 42.70
N VAL A 23 20.38 7.50 42.15
CA VAL A 23 19.19 6.69 41.88
C VAL A 23 19.19 6.34 40.40
N ILE A 24 19.62 5.11 40.14
CA ILE A 24 19.40 4.37 38.90
C ILE A 24 17.89 4.09 38.85
N GLY A 25 17.17 4.92 38.10
CA GLY A 25 15.78 4.72 37.73
C GLY A 25 15.71 4.52 36.23
N SER A 26 15.97 3.29 35.80
CA SER A 26 15.64 2.78 34.47
C SER A 26 14.14 2.95 34.22
N THR A 27 13.78 4.03 33.54
CA THR A 27 12.47 4.18 32.91
C THR A 27 12.63 3.69 31.49
N SER A 28 12.09 2.50 31.26
CA SER A 28 11.99 1.85 29.96
C SER A 28 11.41 2.85 28.97
N ALA A 29 12.23 3.19 27.98
CA ALA A 29 11.76 3.72 26.72
C ALA A 29 10.94 2.59 26.07
N GLU A 30 9.63 2.63 26.30
CA GLU A 30 8.68 2.01 25.38
C GLU A 30 8.71 2.90 24.13
N GLU A 31 9.66 2.59 23.24
CA GLU A 31 9.56 2.92 21.82
C GLU A 31 8.31 2.20 21.32
N GLU A 32 7.16 2.89 21.37
CA GLU A 32 6.02 2.53 20.56
C GLU A 32 6.47 2.58 19.11
N GLU A 33 6.68 1.41 18.51
CA GLU A 33 6.79 1.26 17.06
C GLU A 33 5.55 1.87 16.43
N GLU A 34 5.70 3.10 15.94
CA GLU A 34 4.71 3.77 15.12
C GLU A 34 4.66 3.02 13.78
N SER A 35 3.81 1.99 13.74
CA SER A 35 3.23 1.46 12.50
C SER A 35 2.90 2.66 11.60
N PRO A 36 3.17 2.63 10.28
CA PRO A 36 2.86 3.74 9.39
C PRO A 36 1.35 3.96 9.40
N GLN A 37 0.88 4.82 10.31
CA GLN A 37 -0.54 5.05 10.52
C GLN A 37 -0.99 5.83 9.30
N GLY A 38 -1.92 5.24 8.55
CA GLY A 38 -2.56 5.91 7.43
C GLY A 38 -3.26 7.20 7.87
N PRO A 39 -3.76 7.98 6.90
CA PRO A 39 -4.40 9.26 7.18
C PRO A 39 -5.56 9.08 8.17
N ARG A 40 -5.54 9.86 9.25
CA ARG A 40 -6.62 9.86 10.25
C ARG A 40 -7.76 10.73 9.75
N TYR A 41 -8.91 10.12 9.47
CA TYR A 41 -10.12 10.84 9.07
C TYR A 41 -10.79 11.49 10.28
N VAL A 42 -10.63 12.80 10.42
CA VAL A 42 -11.10 13.55 11.60
C VAL A 42 -12.05 14.69 11.25
N ARG A 43 -11.96 15.24 10.03
CA ARG A 43 -12.68 16.46 9.68
C ARG A 43 -14.18 16.27 9.52
N TYR A 44 -14.61 15.21 8.84
CA TYR A 44 -16.03 14.92 8.66
C TYR A 44 -16.73 14.67 10.01
N GLY A 45 -16.12 13.84 10.86
CA GLY A 45 -16.61 13.62 12.23
C GLY A 45 -16.61 14.88 13.08
N GLY A 46 -15.60 15.75 12.92
CA GLY A 46 -15.54 17.06 13.56
C GLY A 46 -16.67 17.99 13.12
N LEU A 47 -16.94 18.06 11.82
CA LEU A 47 -18.04 18.85 11.26
C LEU A 47 -19.38 18.41 11.85
N ARG A 48 -19.66 17.11 11.86
CA ARG A 48 -20.92 16.57 12.41
C ARG A 48 -21.10 16.95 13.88
N LYS A 49 -20.04 16.78 14.70
CA LYS A 49 -20.06 17.17 16.11
C LYS A 49 -20.36 18.66 16.32
N VAL A 50 -19.78 19.53 15.49
CA VAL A 50 -20.02 20.98 15.57
C VAL A 50 -21.46 21.31 15.17
N VAL A 51 -21.99 20.67 14.13
CA VAL A 51 -23.38 20.84 13.70
C VAL A 51 -24.34 20.40 14.80
N ASP A 52 -24.18 19.20 15.35
CA ASP A 52 -25.00 18.68 16.45
C ASP A 52 -24.97 19.62 17.66
N TYR A 53 -23.77 20.06 18.04
CA TYR A 53 -23.58 21.00 19.14
C TYR A 53 -24.27 22.36 18.88
N SER A 54 -24.19 22.87 17.66
CA SER A 54 -24.80 24.14 17.27
C SER A 54 -26.33 24.08 17.28
N LEU A 55 -26.90 22.95 16.84
CA LEU A 55 -28.33 22.69 16.83
C LEU A 55 -28.85 22.56 18.26
N ASP A 56 -28.16 21.79 19.10
CA ASP A 56 -28.46 21.67 20.53
C ASP A 56 -28.44 23.02 21.25
N THR A 57 -27.39 23.81 20.99
CA THR A 57 -27.24 25.13 21.60
C THR A 57 -28.36 26.08 21.19
N THR A 58 -28.78 26.02 19.93
CA THR A 58 -29.88 26.83 19.39
C THR A 58 -31.21 26.41 20.02
N LEU A 59 -31.50 25.10 20.09
CA LEU A 59 -32.74 24.60 20.69
C LEU A 59 -32.82 24.85 22.21
N LYS A 60 -31.67 24.86 22.91
CA LYS A 60 -31.61 25.23 24.34
C LYS A 60 -32.06 26.66 24.61
N GLN A 61 -31.91 27.58 23.65
CA GLN A 61 -32.38 28.95 23.80
C GLN A 61 -33.91 29.07 23.81
N PHE A 62 -34.63 28.05 23.35
CA PHE A 62 -36.08 27.98 23.32
C PHE A 62 -36.62 27.45 24.66
N THR A 63 -36.56 28.31 25.68
CA THR A 63 -37.02 28.00 27.04
C THR A 63 -38.51 28.29 27.21
N LEU A 64 -39.13 27.59 28.16
CA LEU A 64 -40.55 27.79 28.50
C LEU A 64 -40.80 29.21 29.06
N GLU A 65 -39.83 29.79 29.76
CA GLU A 65 -39.90 31.13 30.33
C GLU A 65 -40.07 32.20 29.24
N LYS A 66 -39.20 32.19 28.22
CA LYS A 66 -39.31 33.09 27.06
C LYS A 66 -40.63 32.92 26.33
N LEU A 67 -41.14 31.69 26.27
CA LEU A 67 -42.42 31.42 25.63
C LEU A 67 -43.59 31.98 26.44
N LYS A 68 -43.54 31.92 27.77
CA LYS A 68 -44.55 32.51 28.67
C LYS A 68 -44.54 34.03 28.62
N GLU A 69 -43.37 34.65 28.50
CA GLU A 69 -43.24 36.10 28.31
C GLU A 69 -43.93 36.58 27.02
N CYS A 70 -43.78 35.82 25.93
CA CYS A 70 -44.41 36.13 24.65
C CYS A 70 -45.91 35.78 24.59
N TYR A 71 -46.36 34.77 25.35
CA TYR A 71 -47.74 34.27 25.33
C TYR A 71 -48.32 34.12 26.74
N PRO A 72 -48.52 35.22 27.49
CA PRO A 72 -48.94 35.17 28.89
C PRO A 72 -50.39 34.71 29.10
N MET A 73 -51.21 34.73 28.05
CA MET A 73 -52.64 34.38 28.10
C MET A 73 -52.91 32.87 27.94
N ILE A 74 -51.90 32.09 27.53
CA ILE A 74 -52.03 30.67 27.24
C ILE A 74 -51.59 29.86 28.46
N ASP A 75 -52.29 28.75 28.72
CA ASP A 75 -51.92 27.85 29.80
C ASP A 75 -50.50 27.26 29.62
N ALA A 76 -49.77 27.18 30.72
CA ALA A 76 -48.38 26.73 30.71
C ALA A 76 -48.20 25.30 30.19
N SER A 77 -49.18 24.41 30.40
CA SER A 77 -49.10 23.01 29.97
C SER A 77 -49.21 22.86 28.45
N VAL A 78 -50.10 23.65 27.83
CA VAL A 78 -50.27 23.70 26.37
C VAL A 78 -49.00 24.25 25.73
N LEU A 79 -48.42 25.28 26.34
CA LEU A 79 -47.21 25.94 25.86
C LEU A 79 -45.99 25.01 25.92
N GLU A 80 -45.87 24.20 26.95
CA GLU A 80 -44.82 23.18 27.06
C GLU A 80 -44.98 22.07 26.02
N PHE A 81 -46.22 21.62 25.77
CA PHE A 81 -46.51 20.63 24.75
C PHE A 81 -46.16 21.14 23.34
N VAL A 82 -46.52 22.38 23.01
CA VAL A 82 -46.16 23.03 21.74
C VAL A 82 -44.64 23.21 21.65
N ARG A 83 -43.99 23.64 22.73
CA ARG A 83 -42.54 23.79 22.78
C ARG A 83 -41.82 22.49 22.42
N ARG A 84 -42.23 21.38 23.04
CA ARG A 84 -41.64 20.07 22.79
C ARG A 84 -41.82 19.64 21.33
N GLN A 85 -43.03 19.78 20.79
CA GLN A 85 -43.28 19.46 19.38
C GLN A 85 -42.43 20.29 18.42
N ILE A 86 -42.29 21.60 18.66
CA ILE A 86 -41.45 22.46 17.82
C ILE A 86 -39.99 22.01 17.89
N VAL A 87 -39.48 21.72 19.08
CA VAL A 87 -38.09 21.26 19.27
C VAL A 87 -37.85 19.93 18.56
N ASP A 88 -38.76 18.97 18.72
CA ASP A 88 -38.66 17.65 18.11
C ASP A 88 -38.75 17.72 16.58
N LEU A 89 -39.73 18.48 16.06
CA LEU A 89 -39.90 18.67 14.62
C LEU A 89 -38.71 19.40 14.00
N TRP A 90 -38.24 20.47 14.63
CA TRP A 90 -37.09 21.22 14.15
C TRP A 90 -35.86 20.31 14.10
N ARG A 91 -35.56 19.60 15.19
CA ARG A 91 -34.42 18.69 15.25
C ARG A 91 -34.47 17.65 14.14
N SER A 92 -35.58 16.92 14.03
CA SER A 92 -35.74 15.87 13.02
C SER A 92 -35.64 16.41 11.59
N THR A 93 -36.22 17.58 11.33
CA THR A 93 -36.16 18.21 10.00
C THR A 93 -34.75 18.67 9.69
N ALA A 94 -34.08 19.33 10.63
CA ALA A 94 -32.73 19.84 10.42
C ALA A 94 -31.71 18.72 10.24
N GLU A 95 -31.77 17.66 11.06
CA GLU A 95 -30.92 16.47 10.89
C GLU A 95 -31.12 15.84 9.51
N SER A 96 -32.37 15.67 9.07
CA SER A 96 -32.67 15.13 7.73
C SER A 96 -32.16 16.03 6.60
N GLU A 97 -32.27 17.35 6.72
CA GLU A 97 -31.76 18.27 5.71
C GLU A 97 -30.23 18.34 5.69
N PHE A 98 -29.56 18.23 6.85
CA PHE A 98 -28.11 18.15 6.91
C PHE A 98 -27.58 16.87 6.25
N ASP A 99 -28.19 15.73 6.52
CA ASP A 99 -27.81 14.46 5.90
C ASP A 99 -27.93 14.54 4.37
N LYS A 100 -29.01 15.14 3.85
CA LYS A 100 -29.15 15.38 2.39
C LYS A 100 -28.03 16.26 1.84
N ILE A 101 -27.67 17.33 2.54
CA ILE A 101 -26.58 18.22 2.11
C ILE A 101 -25.24 17.48 2.10
N TYR A 102 -25.01 16.59 3.06
CA TYR A 102 -23.79 15.78 3.14
C TYR A 102 -23.68 14.84 1.94
N ASP A 103 -24.78 14.18 1.58
CA ASP A 103 -24.86 13.25 0.45
C ASP A 103 -24.75 13.98 -0.89
N ASP A 104 -25.53 15.04 -1.11
CA ASP A 104 -25.58 15.80 -2.37
C ASP A 104 -24.21 16.38 -2.74
N ARG A 105 -23.46 16.83 -1.72
CA ARG A 105 -22.13 17.44 -1.90
C ARG A 105 -20.99 16.45 -1.72
N GLN A 106 -21.28 15.19 -1.39
CA GLN A 106 -20.28 14.16 -1.10
C GLN A 106 -19.25 14.61 -0.07
N LEU A 107 -19.69 15.31 0.99
CA LEU A 107 -18.79 15.98 1.94
C LEU A 107 -17.85 15.01 2.65
N GLU A 108 -18.32 13.80 2.96
CA GLU A 108 -17.48 12.78 3.57
C GLU A 108 -16.28 12.45 2.69
N LYS A 109 -16.52 12.19 1.39
CA LYS A 109 -15.46 11.90 0.43
C LYS A 109 -14.50 13.08 0.30
N SER A 110 -15.00 14.29 0.08
CA SER A 110 -14.13 15.47 -0.11
C SER A 110 -13.32 15.84 1.14
N LEU A 111 -13.88 15.67 2.35
CA LEU A 111 -13.14 15.93 3.59
C LEU A 111 -12.13 14.83 3.89
N ASN A 112 -12.43 13.58 3.54
CA ASN A 112 -11.48 12.48 3.65
C ASN A 112 -10.31 12.67 2.67
N GLU A 113 -10.57 13.03 1.42
CA GLU A 113 -9.53 13.39 0.44
C GLU A 113 -8.66 14.55 0.94
N LEU A 114 -9.26 15.55 1.61
CA LEU A 114 -8.50 16.63 2.21
C LEU A 114 -7.62 16.15 3.38
N ASP A 115 -8.10 15.19 4.19
CA ASP A 115 -7.30 14.58 5.26
C ASP A 115 -6.10 13.81 4.68
N GLU A 116 -6.29 13.10 3.56
CA GLU A 116 -5.21 12.45 2.82
C GLU A 116 -4.18 13.46 2.29
N ILE A 117 -4.63 14.56 1.68
CA ILE A 117 -3.75 15.62 1.15
C ILE A 117 -2.92 16.24 2.26
N VAL A 118 -3.51 16.51 3.43
CA VAL A 118 -2.79 17.11 4.56
C VAL A 118 -1.79 16.14 5.16
N TYR A 119 -2.17 14.87 5.34
CA TYR A 119 -1.25 13.83 5.79
C TYR A 119 -0.03 13.71 4.85
N GLU A 120 -0.26 13.71 3.54
CA GLU A 120 0.82 13.66 2.55
C GLU A 120 1.71 14.91 2.59
N ALA A 121 1.12 16.09 2.80
CA ALA A 121 1.87 17.34 2.94
C ALA A 121 2.74 17.35 4.20
N GLU A 122 2.23 16.88 5.34
CA GLU A 122 3.00 16.73 6.59
C GLU A 122 4.17 15.78 6.39
N ARG A 123 3.94 14.64 5.74
CA ARG A 123 4.99 13.66 5.41
C ARG A 123 6.07 14.23 4.48
N ARG A 124 5.72 15.14 3.56
CA ARG A 124 6.68 15.82 2.68
C ARG A 124 7.53 16.82 3.44
N LYS A 125 6.88 17.60 4.33
CA LYS A 125 7.55 18.56 5.21
C LYS A 125 8.58 17.87 6.10
N GLU A 126 8.26 16.71 6.67
CA GLU A 126 9.20 15.93 7.50
C GLU A 126 10.39 15.38 6.72
N LYS A 127 10.23 15.14 5.42
CA LYS A 127 11.29 14.62 4.53
C LYS A 127 12.22 15.71 3.98
N ASP A 128 12.08 16.95 4.46
CA ASP A 128 12.91 18.13 4.12
C ASP A 128 13.05 18.38 2.60
N LYS A 129 12.01 17.99 1.85
CA LYS A 129 11.87 18.19 0.41
C LYS A 129 10.71 19.12 0.13
N ASP A 130 10.82 20.38 0.55
CA ASP A 130 9.86 21.39 0.12
C ASP A 130 10.55 22.50 -0.68
N ASP A 131 10.49 22.35 -2.01
CA ASP A 131 10.29 23.51 -2.86
C ASP A 131 8.85 23.99 -2.62
N VAL A 132 8.70 25.15 -1.98
CA VAL A 132 7.40 25.77 -1.76
C VAL A 132 6.73 25.97 -3.13
N LEU A 133 5.66 25.21 -3.39
CA LEU A 133 4.92 25.31 -4.64
C LEU A 133 4.16 26.65 -4.68
N HIS A 134 4.67 27.61 -5.43
CA HIS A 134 3.99 28.86 -5.71
C HIS A 134 2.90 28.63 -6.78
N LEU A 135 1.67 28.31 -6.35
CA LEU A 135 0.54 28.06 -7.27
C LEU A 135 0.32 29.18 -8.29
N GLU A 136 0.61 30.43 -7.93
CA GLU A 136 0.46 31.61 -8.80
C GLU A 136 1.47 31.65 -9.96
N GLN A 137 2.55 30.88 -9.88
CA GLN A 137 3.60 30.82 -10.91
C GLN A 137 3.46 29.62 -11.84
N LEU A 138 2.53 28.69 -11.56
CA LEU A 138 2.31 27.52 -12.41
C LEU A 138 1.68 27.95 -13.73
N LYS A 139 2.41 27.72 -14.82
CA LYS A 139 1.89 27.95 -16.16
C LYS A 139 0.92 26.82 -16.55
N PRO A 140 -0.12 27.10 -17.36
CA PRO A 140 -1.06 26.07 -17.81
C PRO A 140 -0.39 24.85 -18.44
N GLU A 141 0.73 25.04 -19.15
CA GLU A 141 1.48 23.96 -19.78
C GLU A 141 2.06 23.00 -18.74
N GLN A 142 2.48 23.49 -17.57
CA GLN A 142 3.03 22.66 -16.50
C GLN A 142 1.95 21.79 -15.85
N ILE A 143 0.72 22.30 -15.75
CA ILE A 143 -0.44 21.54 -15.26
C ILE A 143 -0.82 20.43 -16.24
N VAL A 144 -0.79 20.71 -17.54
CA VAL A 144 -1.04 19.68 -18.57
C VAL A 144 0.09 18.64 -18.55
N GLN A 145 1.34 19.08 -18.45
CA GLN A 145 2.49 18.17 -18.41
C GLN A 145 2.47 17.26 -17.19
N SER A 146 2.08 17.73 -16.00
CA SER A 146 2.00 16.86 -14.81
C SER A 146 1.01 15.72 -15.01
N ARG A 147 -0.16 15.99 -15.61
CA ARG A 147 -1.12 14.93 -15.97
C ARG A 147 -0.61 13.98 -17.05
N LEU A 148 0.19 14.49 -17.98
CA LEU A 148 0.82 13.65 -19.00
C LEU A 148 1.89 12.72 -18.43
N VAL A 149 2.53 13.06 -17.32
CA VAL A 149 3.54 12.21 -16.69
C VAL A 149 2.92 10.88 -16.25
N ASP A 150 1.76 10.90 -15.59
CA ASP A 150 1.10 9.69 -15.12
C ASP A 150 0.70 8.77 -16.28
N LEU A 151 0.10 9.33 -17.34
CA LEU A 151 -0.26 8.59 -18.55
C LEU A 151 0.95 8.00 -19.27
N LYS A 152 2.05 8.77 -19.34
CA LYS A 152 3.31 8.29 -19.93
C LYS A 152 3.91 7.18 -19.09
N LYS A 153 3.86 7.28 -17.77
CA LYS A 153 4.35 6.25 -16.84
C LYS A 153 3.58 4.94 -16.99
N GLU A 154 2.26 5.00 -17.09
CA GLU A 154 1.42 3.84 -17.39
C GLU A 154 1.77 3.24 -18.77
N SER A 155 1.94 4.10 -19.78
CA SER A 155 2.31 3.66 -21.13
C SER A 155 3.68 2.97 -21.17
N ILE A 156 4.67 3.50 -20.44
CA ILE A 156 6.00 2.91 -20.30
C ILE A 156 5.89 1.55 -19.63
N SER A 157 5.22 1.45 -18.48
CA SER A 157 5.06 0.17 -17.78
C SER A 157 4.39 -0.90 -18.64
N ARG A 158 3.40 -0.51 -19.45
CA ARG A 158 2.76 -1.41 -20.41
C ARG A 158 3.69 -1.85 -21.54
N LEU A 159 4.51 -0.94 -22.06
CA LEU A 159 5.48 -1.25 -23.12
C LEU A 159 6.62 -2.13 -22.61
N ASP A 160 7.09 -1.89 -21.39
CA ASP A 160 8.10 -2.73 -20.73
C ASP A 160 7.57 -4.16 -20.56
N GLY A 161 6.33 -4.32 -20.10
CA GLY A 161 5.69 -5.65 -20.00
C GLY A 161 5.63 -6.39 -21.35
N LYS A 162 5.33 -5.69 -22.45
CA LYS A 162 5.35 -6.28 -23.79
C LYS A 162 6.75 -6.61 -24.28
N LEU A 163 7.74 -5.82 -23.88
CA LEU A 163 9.13 -6.04 -24.26
C LEU A 163 9.67 -7.29 -23.56
N ASP A 164 9.32 -7.46 -22.28
CA ASP A 164 9.68 -8.64 -21.51
C ASP A 164 8.99 -9.90 -22.07
N GLU A 165 7.70 -9.83 -22.41
CA GLU A 165 6.99 -10.93 -23.10
C GLU A 165 7.68 -11.30 -24.42
N LEU A 166 8.07 -10.32 -25.25
CA LEU A 166 8.75 -10.57 -26.51
C LEU A 166 10.16 -11.18 -26.31
N ARG A 167 10.86 -10.81 -25.24
CA ARG A 167 12.16 -11.40 -24.90
C ARG A 167 12.00 -12.85 -24.48
N GLU A 168 10.99 -13.16 -23.68
CA GLU A 168 10.68 -14.54 -23.29
C GLU A 168 10.34 -15.40 -24.51
N ASP A 169 9.53 -14.88 -25.43
CA ASP A 169 9.21 -15.54 -26.71
C ASP A 169 10.45 -15.75 -27.58
N TYR A 170 11.31 -14.73 -27.68
CA TYR A 170 12.57 -14.82 -28.43
C TYR A 170 13.49 -15.91 -27.86
N ASP A 171 13.67 -15.93 -26.53
CA ASP A 171 14.51 -16.93 -25.87
C ASP A 171 13.94 -18.35 -26.01
N ALA A 172 12.61 -18.48 -25.95
CA ALA A 172 11.93 -19.76 -26.18
C ALA A 172 12.14 -20.26 -27.62
N LEU A 173 11.97 -19.37 -28.61
CA LEU A 173 12.15 -19.71 -30.02
C LEU A 173 13.61 -20.02 -30.35
N MET A 174 14.56 -19.28 -29.76
CA MET A 174 15.99 -19.52 -29.94
C MET A 174 16.38 -20.90 -29.41
N LYS A 175 15.88 -21.30 -28.22
CA LYS A 175 16.07 -22.66 -27.68
C LYS A 175 15.48 -23.74 -28.59
N GLN A 176 14.30 -23.51 -29.18
CA GLN A 176 13.72 -24.44 -30.14
C GLN A 176 14.59 -24.59 -31.39
N LEU A 177 15.11 -23.48 -31.91
CA LEU A 177 15.98 -23.47 -33.09
C LEU A 177 17.32 -24.19 -32.82
N GLU A 178 17.94 -23.95 -31.67
CA GLU A 178 19.14 -24.66 -31.24
C GLU A 178 18.88 -26.16 -31.09
N GLY A 179 17.74 -26.54 -30.50
CA GLY A 179 17.31 -27.93 -30.39
C GLY A 179 17.13 -28.61 -31.75
N LEU A 180 16.46 -27.95 -32.69
CA LEU A 180 16.26 -28.45 -34.06
C LEU A 180 17.58 -28.54 -34.83
N SER A 181 18.46 -27.55 -34.71
CA SER A 181 19.78 -27.55 -35.32
C SER A 181 20.64 -28.69 -34.78
N GLY A 182 20.62 -28.93 -33.45
CA GLY A 182 21.30 -30.05 -32.82
C GLY A 182 20.74 -31.42 -33.23
N GLN A 183 19.42 -31.53 -33.42
CA GLN A 183 18.81 -32.75 -33.97
C GLN A 183 19.22 -32.96 -35.43
N ALA A 184 19.25 -31.92 -36.24
CA ALA A 184 19.67 -32.01 -37.63
C ALA A 184 21.13 -32.44 -37.76
N THR A 185 22.06 -31.87 -36.98
CA THR A 185 23.47 -32.27 -37.00
C THR A 185 23.67 -33.70 -36.50
N LYS A 186 22.91 -34.12 -35.48
CA LYS A 186 22.90 -35.52 -35.03
C LYS A 186 22.41 -36.45 -36.13
N ASN A 187 21.29 -36.15 -36.77
CA ASN A 187 20.74 -36.97 -37.86
C ASN A 187 21.74 -37.06 -39.03
N VAL A 188 22.43 -35.97 -39.37
CA VAL A 188 23.49 -35.98 -40.40
C VAL A 188 24.64 -36.89 -39.97
N GLY A 189 25.10 -36.81 -38.71
CA GLY A 189 26.15 -37.69 -38.19
C GLY A 189 25.75 -39.17 -38.13
N ASP A 190 24.48 -39.46 -37.80
CA ASP A 190 23.93 -40.82 -37.81
C ASP A 190 23.91 -41.37 -39.25
N VAL A 191 23.49 -40.55 -40.22
CA VAL A 191 23.52 -40.90 -41.64
C VAL A 191 24.95 -41.12 -42.14
N GLU A 192 25.91 -40.27 -41.78
CA GLU A 192 27.34 -40.46 -42.12
C GLU A 192 27.91 -41.76 -41.53
N THR A 193 27.51 -42.12 -40.31
CA THR A 193 27.90 -43.39 -39.70
C THR A 193 27.33 -44.57 -40.48
N ILE A 194 26.05 -44.52 -40.83
CA ILE A 194 25.38 -45.55 -41.64
C ILE A 194 26.07 -45.69 -43.01
N PHE A 195 26.46 -44.59 -43.65
CA PHE A 195 27.22 -44.63 -44.91
C PHE A 195 28.58 -45.32 -44.75
N LYS A 196 29.33 -45.01 -43.69
CA LYS A 196 30.61 -45.70 -43.40
C LYS A 196 30.42 -47.19 -43.14
N GLU A 197 29.37 -47.57 -42.42
CA GLU A 197 29.03 -48.98 -42.21
C GLU A 197 28.70 -49.68 -43.53
N LEU A 198 27.94 -49.03 -44.42
CA LEU A 198 27.64 -49.52 -45.77
C LEU A 198 28.89 -49.67 -46.63
N ASP A 199 29.81 -48.71 -46.59
CA ASP A 199 31.08 -48.77 -47.32
C ASP A 199 31.93 -49.97 -46.85
N LEU A 200 32.05 -50.16 -45.53
CA LEU A 200 32.74 -51.33 -44.95
C LEU A 200 32.10 -52.65 -45.37
N LEU A 201 30.76 -52.73 -45.32
CA LEU A 201 30.01 -53.92 -45.74
C LEU A 201 30.19 -54.21 -47.24
N ASN A 202 30.32 -53.16 -48.05
CA ASN A 202 30.56 -53.31 -49.48
C ASN A 202 32.00 -53.78 -49.76
N GLU A 203 33.00 -53.27 -49.04
CA GLU A 203 34.38 -53.79 -49.10
C GLU A 203 34.46 -55.26 -48.65
N ASP A 204 33.76 -55.64 -47.60
CA ASP A 204 33.75 -57.03 -47.12
C ASP A 204 33.01 -57.97 -48.07
N LYS A 205 31.97 -57.49 -48.75
CA LYS A 205 31.31 -58.23 -49.83
C LYS A 205 32.27 -58.49 -51.00
N ASP A 206 33.07 -57.50 -51.38
CA ASP A 206 34.05 -57.64 -52.46
C ASP A 206 35.13 -58.67 -52.08
N LYS A 207 35.63 -58.65 -50.84
CA LYS A 207 36.56 -59.68 -50.33
C LYS A 207 35.99 -61.09 -50.30
N ILE A 208 34.73 -61.26 -49.86
CA ILE A 208 34.07 -62.58 -49.86
C ILE A 208 33.85 -63.10 -51.29
N SER A 209 33.56 -62.19 -52.22
CA SER A 209 33.46 -62.53 -53.64
C SER A 209 34.79 -63.00 -54.19
N ASP A 210 35.88 -62.32 -53.84
CA ASP A 210 37.25 -62.65 -54.25
C ASP A 210 37.70 -63.98 -53.61
N GLU A 211 37.55 -64.19 -52.30
CA GLU A 211 37.88 -65.46 -51.64
C GLU A 211 37.09 -66.66 -52.18
N LYS A 212 35.81 -66.47 -52.54
CA LYS A 212 35.03 -67.51 -53.24
C LYS A 212 35.52 -67.77 -54.65
N PHE A 213 36.04 -66.76 -55.33
CA PHE A 213 36.63 -66.89 -56.65
C PHE A 213 37.98 -67.61 -56.59
N GLU A 214 38.84 -67.25 -55.62
CA GLU A 214 40.11 -67.93 -55.33
C GLU A 214 39.91 -69.41 -54.98
N SER A 215 38.98 -69.74 -54.09
CA SER A 215 38.69 -71.14 -53.73
C SER A 215 38.09 -71.95 -54.89
N LEU A 216 37.37 -71.31 -55.81
CA LEU A 216 36.93 -71.96 -57.05
C LEU A 216 38.11 -72.27 -57.98
N ILE A 217 39.10 -71.36 -58.06
CA ILE A 217 40.30 -71.57 -58.87
C ILE A 217 41.17 -72.69 -58.26
N GLU A 218 41.31 -72.73 -56.94
CA GLU A 218 42.07 -73.79 -56.25
C GLU A 218 41.42 -75.17 -56.44
N TYR A 219 40.09 -75.27 -56.33
CA TYR A 219 39.36 -76.52 -56.60
C TYR A 219 39.49 -76.97 -58.06
N VAL A 220 39.41 -76.03 -59.02
CA VAL A 220 39.60 -76.36 -60.45
C VAL A 220 41.05 -76.73 -60.76
N ALA A 221 42.03 -76.18 -60.03
CA ALA A 221 43.43 -76.55 -60.18
C ALA A 221 43.73 -77.95 -59.63
N ASP A 222 43.14 -78.33 -58.48
CA ASP A 222 43.28 -79.67 -57.88
C ASP A 222 42.56 -80.78 -58.69
N GLU A 223 41.59 -80.44 -59.54
CA GLU A 223 40.88 -81.41 -60.40
C GLU A 223 41.57 -81.61 -61.78
N VAL A 224 42.69 -80.91 -62.03
CA VAL A 224 43.44 -80.92 -63.31
C VAL A 224 44.82 -81.57 -63.22
N ASP A 225 45.30 -81.96 -62.02
CA ASP A 225 46.46 -82.85 -61.81
C ASP A 225 46.04 -84.32 -61.56
#